data_AF-A0A509JAG8-F1
#
_entry.id   AF-A0A509JAG8-F1
#
_cell.length_a   1.000
_cell.length_b   1.000
_cell.length_c   1.000
_cell.angle_alpha   90.00
_cell.angle_beta   90.00
_cell.angle_gamma   90.00
#
_symmetry.space_group_name_H-M   'P 1'
#
loop_
_entity.id
_entity.type
_entity.pdbx_description
1 polymer ?
#
loop_
_entity_poly.entity_id
_entity_poly.type
_entity_poly.pdbx_seq_one_letter_code
_entity_poly.pdbx_strand_id
1 'polypeptide(L)'
;MSSNSLALKGRSDAYTQVDNFLHAYARGGDELVNSHPSYTVDQAAEQILREQASWQKAPGDSVLTLSYSFLTKPNDFFNTPWKYVSDIYSLGKFSAFSAQQQAQAKLSLQSWADVTNIHFVDAGQGDQGDLTFGNFSSSVGGAAFAFLPDVPDALKGQSWYLINSSYSANVNPANGNYGRQTLTHEIGHTLGLSHPGDYNAGEGDPTYADATYAEDTRAYSVMSYWEEQNTGQDFKGAYSSAPLLDDIAAIQKLYGANLTTRTGDTVYGFNSNTERDFYSATSSSSKLVFSVWDAGGNDTLDFSGFSQNQKINLNEKALSDVGGLKGNVSIAAGVTVENAIGGSGSDLLIGNDVANVLKGGAGNDILYGGLGADQLWGGAGADTFVYGDIAESSAAAPDTLRDFVSGQDKIDLSGLDAFVNGGLVLQYVDAFAGQAGQAILSYDAASKAGSLAIDFSGDAHADFAINLIGQATQADIVV
;
A
#
# COMPACT_ATOMS: atom_id res chain seq x y z
N MET A 1 13.66 -54.40 10.71
CA MET A 1 12.48 -53.79 10.08
C MET A 1 11.72 -53.05 11.16
N SER A 2 12.01 -51.76 11.33
CA SER A 2 11.21 -50.86 12.16
C SER A 2 10.72 -49.76 11.22
N SER A 3 9.47 -49.87 10.82
CA SER A 3 8.73 -48.83 10.10
C SER A 3 8.64 -47.60 11.00
N ASN A 4 9.52 -46.62 10.77
CA ASN A 4 9.25 -45.26 11.22
C ASN A 4 8.16 -44.70 10.29
N SER A 5 6.90 -44.85 10.69
CA SER A 5 5.83 -44.05 10.11
C SER A 5 6.12 -42.59 10.44
N LEU A 6 6.58 -41.80 9.48
CA LEU A 6 6.47 -40.35 9.59
C LEU A 6 4.97 -40.06 9.70
N ALA A 7 4.55 -39.61 10.89
CA ALA A 7 3.23 -39.04 11.06
C ALA A 7 3.09 -37.86 10.08
N LEU A 8 1.90 -37.69 9.49
CA LEU A 8 1.52 -36.48 8.74
C LEU A 8 1.96 -35.27 9.58
N LYS A 9 2.99 -34.56 9.13
CA LYS A 9 3.29 -33.25 9.69
C LYS A 9 2.33 -32.29 9.00
N GLY A 10 1.46 -31.68 9.80
CA GLY A 10 0.61 -30.60 9.29
C GLY A 10 1.46 -29.41 8.85
N ARG A 11 0.79 -28.41 8.26
CA ARG A 11 1.38 -27.12 7.86
C ARG A 11 2.40 -26.61 8.88
N SER A 12 3.57 -26.20 8.40
CA SER A 12 4.60 -25.62 9.24
C SER A 12 4.17 -24.26 9.81
N ASP A 13 4.93 -23.77 10.80
CA ASP A 13 4.77 -22.41 11.30
C ASP A 13 5.09 -21.36 10.22
N ALA A 14 6.10 -21.60 9.37
CA ALA A 14 6.45 -20.68 8.29
C ALA A 14 5.33 -20.55 7.26
N TYR A 15 4.75 -21.67 6.81
CA TYR A 15 3.57 -21.65 5.95
C TYR A 15 2.39 -20.94 6.61
N THR A 16 2.14 -21.23 7.89
CA THR A 16 1.04 -20.60 8.64
C THR A 16 1.24 -19.08 8.77
N GLN A 17 2.47 -18.60 8.89
CA GLN A 17 2.77 -17.16 8.91
C GLN A 17 2.50 -16.49 7.55
N VAL A 18 2.86 -17.14 6.44
CA VAL A 18 2.53 -16.70 5.08
C VAL A 18 1.01 -16.60 4.91
N ASP A 19 0.29 -17.70 5.20
CA ASP A 19 -1.17 -17.79 5.04
C ASP A 19 -1.90 -16.75 5.90
N ASN A 20 -1.50 -16.58 7.16
CA ASN A 20 -2.07 -15.57 8.04
C ASN A 20 -1.88 -14.14 7.52
N PHE A 21 -0.75 -13.85 6.86
CA PHE A 21 -0.47 -12.50 6.36
C PHE A 21 -1.06 -12.23 4.98
N LEU A 22 -1.21 -13.25 4.13
CA LEU A 22 -2.02 -13.17 2.91
C LEU A 22 -3.46 -12.74 3.20
N HIS A 23 -4.00 -13.16 4.36
CA HIS A 23 -5.34 -12.83 4.82
C HIS A 23 -5.37 -11.71 5.88
N ALA A 24 -4.24 -11.05 6.16
CA ALA A 24 -4.22 -9.92 7.08
C ALA A 24 -4.95 -8.72 6.46
N TYR A 25 -5.61 -7.94 7.32
CA TYR A 25 -6.37 -6.76 6.90
C TYR A 25 -7.46 -7.07 5.84
N ALA A 26 -8.01 -8.29 5.87
CA ALA A 26 -9.09 -8.70 4.99
C ALA A 26 -10.29 -7.74 5.09
N ARG A 27 -10.90 -7.46 3.93
CA ARG A 27 -12.05 -6.56 3.79
C ARG A 27 -13.04 -7.06 2.73
N GLY A 28 -14.28 -6.62 2.80
CA GLY A 28 -15.36 -6.98 1.86
C GLY A 28 -16.10 -8.28 2.18
N GLY A 29 -15.94 -8.81 3.40
CA GLY A 29 -16.70 -9.98 3.87
C GLY A 29 -18.13 -9.62 4.30
N ASP A 30 -19.00 -10.63 4.37
CA ASP A 30 -20.40 -10.45 4.80
C ASP A 30 -20.56 -10.23 6.33
N GLU A 31 -19.52 -10.52 7.11
CA GLU A 31 -19.52 -10.34 8.56
C GLU A 31 -19.21 -8.89 8.96
N LEU A 32 -19.76 -8.46 10.10
CA LEU A 32 -19.47 -7.13 10.64
C LEU A 32 -18.06 -7.06 11.23
N VAL A 33 -17.34 -5.98 10.96
CA VAL A 33 -16.04 -5.64 11.55
C VAL A 33 -16.23 -4.40 12.42
N ASN A 34 -15.91 -4.50 13.71
CA ASN A 34 -16.17 -3.45 14.70
C ASN A 34 -17.61 -2.91 14.72
N SER A 35 -18.60 -3.76 14.41
CA SER A 35 -20.03 -3.42 14.28
C SER A 35 -20.42 -2.64 13.03
N HIS A 36 -19.54 -2.52 12.05
CA HIS A 36 -19.81 -1.91 10.74
C HIS A 36 -19.72 -2.96 9.63
N PRO A 37 -20.42 -2.80 8.49
CA PRO A 37 -20.17 -3.62 7.32
C PRO A 37 -18.72 -3.41 6.84
N SER A 38 -18.09 -4.48 6.35
CA SER A 38 -16.76 -4.40 5.73
C SER A 38 -16.91 -4.17 4.23
N TYR A 39 -16.34 -3.08 3.73
CA TYR A 39 -16.42 -2.70 2.32
C TYR A 39 -15.15 -3.11 1.58
N THR A 40 -15.30 -3.59 0.35
CA THR A 40 -14.20 -3.65 -0.62
C THR A 40 -13.70 -2.24 -0.98
N VAL A 41 -12.53 -2.15 -1.62
CA VAL A 41 -11.98 -0.88 -2.11
C VAL A 41 -12.96 -0.17 -3.06
N ASP A 42 -13.62 -0.91 -3.95
CA ASP A 42 -14.59 -0.34 -4.89
C ASP A 42 -15.83 0.21 -4.19
N GLN A 43 -16.38 -0.50 -3.20
CA GLN A 43 -17.54 -0.04 -2.43
C GLN A 43 -17.19 1.21 -1.60
N ALA A 44 -16.00 1.25 -0.99
CA ALA A 44 -15.52 2.42 -0.28
C ALA A 44 -15.37 3.63 -1.22
N ALA A 45 -14.81 3.43 -2.41
CA ALA A 45 -14.70 4.47 -3.42
C ALA A 45 -16.08 5.00 -3.87
N GLU A 46 -17.07 4.13 -4.07
CA GLU A 46 -18.45 4.55 -4.37
C GLU A 46 -19.06 5.40 -3.24
N GLN A 47 -18.82 5.00 -1.98
CA GLN A 47 -19.31 5.71 -0.81
C GLN A 47 -18.68 7.10 -0.63
N ILE A 48 -17.37 7.23 -0.88
CA ILE A 48 -16.65 8.51 -0.87
C ILE A 48 -17.22 9.47 -1.93
N LEU A 49 -17.70 8.94 -3.05
CA LEU A 49 -18.24 9.70 -4.19
C LEU A 49 -19.76 9.86 -4.17
N ARG A 50 -20.44 9.55 -3.05
CA ARG A 50 -21.91 9.52 -2.97
C ARG A 50 -22.60 10.84 -3.37
N GLU A 51 -21.92 11.97 -3.19
CA GLU A 51 -22.42 13.32 -3.54
C GLU A 51 -22.43 13.58 -5.05
N GLN A 52 -21.73 12.77 -5.85
CA GLN A 52 -21.66 12.89 -7.32
C GLN A 52 -21.13 14.27 -7.80
N ALA A 53 -20.37 14.96 -6.96
CA ALA A 53 -19.76 16.24 -7.28
C ALA A 53 -18.45 16.04 -8.06
N SER A 54 -18.31 16.72 -9.21
CA SER A 54 -17.08 16.66 -10.01
C SER A 54 -16.85 17.92 -10.85
N TRP A 55 -15.60 18.17 -11.20
CA TRP A 55 -15.24 19.16 -12.21
C TRP A 55 -15.54 18.63 -13.61
N GLN A 56 -16.02 19.52 -14.49
CA GLN A 56 -16.23 19.20 -15.88
C GLN A 56 -14.98 19.58 -16.68
N LYS A 57 -14.50 18.64 -17.51
CA LYS A 57 -13.40 18.92 -18.45
C LYS A 57 -13.83 19.97 -19.46
N ALA A 58 -12.89 20.82 -19.88
CA ALA A 58 -13.15 21.75 -20.98
C ALA A 58 -13.47 20.97 -22.27
N PRO A 59 -14.35 21.48 -23.15
CA PRO A 59 -14.70 20.79 -24.40
C PRO A 59 -13.47 20.49 -25.26
N GLY A 60 -13.16 19.21 -25.46
CA GLY A 60 -12.02 18.75 -26.26
C GLY A 60 -10.81 18.27 -25.44
N ASP A 61 -10.79 18.49 -24.13
CA ASP A 61 -9.69 18.08 -23.27
C ASP A 61 -9.81 16.61 -22.84
N SER A 62 -8.72 15.85 -23.01
CA SER A 62 -8.60 14.50 -22.47
C SER A 62 -8.21 14.48 -20.99
N VAL A 63 -7.60 15.57 -20.49
CA VAL A 63 -7.08 15.74 -19.12
C VAL A 63 -7.74 16.96 -18.50
N LEU A 64 -8.20 16.87 -17.26
CA LEU A 64 -8.75 18.03 -16.55
C LEU A 64 -7.62 19.00 -16.19
N THR A 65 -7.69 20.25 -16.63
CA THR A 65 -6.73 21.29 -16.21
C THR A 65 -7.38 22.21 -15.18
N LEU A 66 -6.75 22.35 -14.01
CA LEU A 66 -7.18 23.26 -12.95
C LEU A 66 -6.02 24.16 -12.54
N SER A 67 -6.24 25.46 -12.54
CA SER A 67 -5.27 26.41 -12.00
C SER A 67 -5.41 26.55 -10.48
N TYR A 68 -4.34 26.93 -9.79
CA TYR A 68 -4.37 27.22 -8.36
C TYR A 68 -3.68 28.54 -8.02
N SER A 69 -4.21 29.29 -7.06
CA SER A 69 -3.58 30.51 -6.55
C SER A 69 -3.67 30.65 -5.02
N PHE A 70 -2.72 31.37 -4.44
CA PHE A 70 -2.70 31.66 -3.00
C PHE A 70 -3.25 33.06 -2.75
N LEU A 71 -4.32 33.17 -1.95
CA LEU A 71 -4.99 34.45 -1.72
C LEU A 71 -4.05 35.44 -1.02
N THR A 72 -4.05 36.70 -1.49
CA THR A 72 -3.25 37.80 -0.90
C THR A 72 -4.06 38.72 0.00
N LYS A 73 -5.38 38.63 -0.07
CA LYS A 73 -6.36 39.43 0.67
C LYS A 73 -7.67 38.63 0.85
N PRO A 74 -8.54 39.03 1.77
CA PRO A 74 -9.90 38.49 1.85
C PRO A 74 -10.67 38.60 0.52
N ASN A 75 -11.34 37.52 0.13
CA ASN A 75 -12.32 37.51 -0.96
C ASN A 75 -13.74 37.81 -0.44
N ASP A 76 -14.74 37.81 -1.33
CA ASP A 76 -16.13 38.14 -0.97
C ASP A 76 -16.73 37.16 0.04
N PHE A 77 -16.41 35.86 -0.08
CA PHE A 77 -16.80 34.85 0.89
C PHE A 77 -16.26 35.18 2.28
N PHE A 78 -14.95 35.44 2.39
CA PHE A 78 -14.33 35.75 3.68
C PHE A 78 -14.94 37.01 4.33
N ASN A 79 -15.23 38.04 3.52
CA ASN A 79 -15.77 39.30 4.01
C ASN A 79 -17.21 39.19 4.51
N THR A 80 -18.04 38.35 3.88
CA THR A 80 -19.45 38.17 4.25
C THR A 80 -19.89 36.69 4.20
N PRO A 81 -19.36 35.80 5.06
CA PRO A 81 -19.58 34.36 4.92
C PRO A 81 -21.06 33.97 5.02
N TRP A 82 -21.82 34.68 5.87
CA TRP A 82 -23.25 34.44 6.10
C TRP A 82 -24.15 34.62 4.86
N LYS A 83 -23.64 35.26 3.79
CA LYS A 83 -24.36 35.33 2.51
C LYS A 83 -24.34 34.02 1.73
N TYR A 84 -23.39 33.15 2.04
CA TYR A 84 -23.10 31.94 1.29
C TYR A 84 -23.30 30.68 2.12
N VAL A 85 -22.98 30.73 3.42
CA VAL A 85 -23.11 29.60 4.36
C VAL A 85 -23.83 30.09 5.61
N SER A 86 -24.95 29.45 5.98
CA SER A 86 -25.83 29.87 7.08
C SER A 86 -25.12 29.95 8.44
N ASP A 87 -24.22 29.00 8.70
CA ASP A 87 -23.67 28.77 10.03
C ASP A 87 -22.34 29.49 10.27
N ILE A 88 -21.80 30.17 9.24
CA ILE A 88 -20.56 30.92 9.34
C ILE A 88 -20.87 32.43 9.34
N TYR A 89 -20.69 33.08 10.49
CA TYR A 89 -20.86 34.53 10.61
C TYR A 89 -19.56 35.31 10.42
N SER A 90 -18.43 34.80 10.91
CA SER A 90 -17.12 35.46 10.80
C SER A 90 -15.99 34.44 10.83
N LEU A 91 -15.03 34.60 9.92
CA LEU A 91 -13.80 33.79 9.86
C LEU A 91 -12.63 34.45 10.63
N GLY A 92 -12.87 35.59 11.27
CA GLY A 92 -11.86 36.31 12.03
C GLY A 92 -10.84 37.03 11.14
N LYS A 93 -9.55 36.89 11.46
CA LYS A 93 -8.46 37.55 10.73
C LYS A 93 -7.97 36.66 9.59
N PHE A 94 -7.88 37.25 8.41
CA PHE A 94 -7.24 36.64 7.25
C PHE A 94 -5.71 36.66 7.38
N SER A 95 -5.05 35.60 6.92
CA SER A 95 -3.66 35.66 6.52
C SER A 95 -3.41 34.83 5.26
N ALA A 96 -2.58 35.36 4.35
CA ALA A 96 -2.11 34.62 3.20
C ALA A 96 -1.31 33.37 3.64
N PHE A 97 -1.22 32.39 2.76
CA PHE A 97 -0.36 31.22 2.97
C PHE A 97 1.12 31.62 3.06
N SER A 98 1.82 31.10 4.07
CA SER A 98 3.28 31.24 4.20
C SER A 98 4.01 30.47 3.11
N ALA A 99 5.30 30.78 2.89
CA ALA A 99 6.12 30.04 1.91
C ALA A 99 6.14 28.52 2.17
N GLN A 100 6.17 28.10 3.44
CA GLN A 100 6.10 26.69 3.82
C GLN A 100 4.75 26.07 3.44
N GLN A 101 3.64 26.75 3.74
CA GLN A 101 2.31 26.26 3.38
C GLN A 101 2.15 26.16 1.86
N GLN A 102 2.63 27.16 1.10
CA GLN A 102 2.58 27.14 -0.37
C GLN A 102 3.38 25.97 -0.94
N ALA A 103 4.60 25.73 -0.44
CA ALA A 103 5.42 24.60 -0.88
C ALA A 103 4.74 23.25 -0.62
N GLN A 104 4.13 23.08 0.56
CA GLN A 104 3.46 21.82 0.93
C GLN A 104 2.11 21.63 0.23
N ALA A 105 1.39 22.72 -0.06
CA ALA A 105 0.19 22.68 -0.88
C ALA A 105 0.50 22.18 -2.29
N LYS A 106 1.62 22.64 -2.89
CA LYS A 106 2.08 22.16 -4.19
C LYS A 106 2.40 20.66 -4.20
N LEU A 107 3.06 20.15 -3.15
CA LEU A 107 3.33 18.71 -3.03
C LEU A 107 2.04 17.89 -2.84
N SER A 108 1.03 18.45 -2.16
CA SER A 108 -0.28 17.80 -1.97
C SER A 108 -1.11 17.80 -3.26
N LEU A 109 -1.07 18.89 -4.04
CA LEU A 109 -1.64 18.95 -5.39
C LEU A 109 -0.94 17.93 -6.31
N GLN A 110 0.39 17.85 -6.24
CA GLN A 110 1.18 16.91 -7.03
C GLN A 110 0.83 15.46 -6.71
N SER A 111 0.62 15.08 -5.45
CA SER A 111 0.26 13.71 -5.10
C SER A 111 -1.13 13.31 -5.61
N TRP A 112 -2.08 14.23 -5.73
CA TRP A 112 -3.36 13.98 -6.42
C TRP A 112 -3.18 13.84 -7.94
N ALA A 113 -2.43 14.75 -8.58
CA ALA A 113 -2.17 14.69 -10.02
C ALA A 113 -1.35 13.44 -10.44
N ASP A 114 -0.52 12.92 -9.54
CA ASP A 114 0.23 11.68 -9.77
C ASP A 114 -0.70 10.49 -10.02
N VAL A 115 -1.86 10.42 -9.37
CA VAL A 115 -2.71 9.22 -9.40
C VAL A 115 -3.88 9.32 -10.39
N THR A 116 -4.20 10.52 -10.88
CA THR A 116 -5.35 10.74 -11.76
C THR A 116 -5.08 11.75 -12.88
N ASN A 117 -5.95 11.82 -13.91
CA ASN A 117 -5.75 12.68 -15.08
C ASN A 117 -6.14 14.15 -14.80
N ILE A 118 -5.43 14.79 -13.87
CA ILE A 118 -5.53 16.21 -13.55
C ILE A 118 -4.18 16.89 -13.75
N HIS A 119 -4.17 18.03 -14.44
CA HIS A 119 -3.02 18.90 -14.60
C HIS A 119 -3.22 20.20 -13.82
N PHE A 120 -2.44 20.38 -12.75
CA PHE A 120 -2.47 21.60 -11.95
C PHE A 120 -1.54 22.69 -12.50
N VAL A 121 -2.07 23.90 -12.68
CA VAL A 121 -1.33 25.05 -13.21
C VAL A 121 -1.15 26.13 -12.14
N ASP A 122 0.09 26.52 -11.86
CA ASP A 122 0.38 27.60 -10.91
C ASP A 122 -0.07 28.96 -11.48
N ALA A 123 -1.12 29.54 -10.91
CA ALA A 123 -1.59 30.88 -11.23
C ALA A 123 -0.97 31.95 -10.32
N GLY A 124 -0.11 31.58 -9.38
CA GLY A 124 0.65 32.48 -8.52
C GLY A 124 -0.14 32.99 -7.32
N GLN A 125 0.03 34.29 -7.02
CA GLN A 125 -0.60 34.94 -5.88
C GLN A 125 -1.85 35.71 -6.35
N GLY A 126 -2.96 35.58 -5.63
CA GLY A 126 -4.23 36.23 -5.94
C GLY A 126 -5.43 35.28 -5.90
N ASP A 127 -6.53 35.70 -6.53
CA ASP A 127 -7.86 35.08 -6.54
C ASP A 127 -8.29 34.56 -7.93
N GLN A 128 -7.33 34.39 -8.85
CA GLN A 128 -7.56 33.98 -10.23
C GLN A 128 -7.57 32.45 -10.47
N GLY A 129 -7.12 31.65 -9.50
CA GLY A 129 -7.06 30.20 -9.63
C GLY A 129 -8.44 29.54 -9.51
N ASP A 130 -8.63 28.42 -10.18
CA ASP A 130 -9.80 27.55 -9.98
C ASP A 130 -9.85 27.02 -8.55
N LEU A 131 -8.67 26.69 -8.01
CA LEU A 131 -8.46 26.36 -6.61
C LEU A 131 -7.79 27.54 -5.87
N THR A 132 -8.31 27.92 -4.71
CA THR A 132 -7.72 28.99 -3.90
C THR A 132 -7.54 28.62 -2.44
N PHE A 133 -6.42 29.09 -1.87
CA PHE A 133 -5.99 28.74 -0.52
C PHE A 133 -5.87 30.00 0.35
N GLY A 134 -6.41 29.96 1.56
CA GLY A 134 -6.31 31.06 2.52
C GLY A 134 -6.37 30.58 3.98
N ASN A 135 -5.82 31.39 4.90
CA ASN A 135 -5.96 31.11 6.33
C ASN A 135 -7.01 32.00 6.98
N PHE A 136 -7.63 31.47 8.04
CA PHE A 136 -8.57 32.17 8.90
C PHE A 136 -8.24 31.94 10.38
N SER A 137 -8.76 32.76 11.28
CA SER A 137 -8.36 32.71 12.71
C SER A 137 -9.49 32.35 13.68
N SER A 138 -10.75 32.52 13.29
CA SER A 138 -11.90 32.16 14.13
C SER A 138 -12.39 30.77 13.77
N SER A 139 -12.23 29.80 14.67
CA SER A 139 -12.68 28.41 14.42
C SER A 139 -14.17 28.36 14.09
N VAL A 140 -14.52 27.51 13.12
CA VAL A 140 -15.90 27.18 12.73
C VAL A 140 -16.29 25.75 13.15
N GLY A 141 -15.48 25.12 14.01
CA GLY A 141 -15.69 23.73 14.46
C GLY A 141 -14.58 22.77 14.02
N GLY A 142 -13.91 23.06 12.90
CA GLY A 142 -12.84 22.23 12.32
C GLY A 142 -11.46 22.90 12.27
N ALA A 143 -10.45 22.10 11.91
CA ALA A 143 -9.07 22.54 11.66
C ALA A 143 -8.90 23.26 10.32
N ALA A 144 -9.74 22.92 9.35
CA ALA A 144 -9.84 23.49 8.03
C ALA A 144 -11.23 23.14 7.46
N PHE A 145 -11.57 23.69 6.31
CA PHE A 145 -12.73 23.29 5.52
C PHE A 145 -12.52 23.64 4.04
N ALA A 146 -13.26 22.98 3.17
CA ALA A 146 -13.29 23.23 1.74
C ALA A 146 -14.70 23.01 1.19
N PHE A 147 -14.90 23.37 -0.08
CA PHE A 147 -16.16 23.16 -0.77
C PHE A 147 -16.00 22.15 -1.91
N LEU A 148 -16.92 21.20 -1.97
CA LEU A 148 -17.11 20.31 -3.11
C LEU A 148 -17.36 21.12 -4.42
N PRO A 149 -17.08 20.57 -5.60
CA PRO A 149 -17.15 21.31 -6.87
C PRO A 149 -18.56 21.56 -7.42
N ASP A 150 -19.61 21.14 -6.72
CA ASP A 150 -21.03 21.34 -7.07
C ASP A 150 -21.66 22.60 -6.45
N VAL A 151 -20.89 23.36 -5.67
CA VAL A 151 -21.30 24.66 -5.12
C VAL A 151 -21.24 25.79 -6.17
N PRO A 152 -21.89 26.96 -5.91
CA PRO A 152 -21.76 28.13 -6.78
C PRO A 152 -20.31 28.62 -6.92
N ASP A 153 -19.98 29.23 -8.07
CA ASP A 153 -18.63 29.73 -8.40
C ASP A 153 -18.01 30.65 -7.33
N ALA A 154 -18.83 31.36 -6.55
CA ALA A 154 -18.36 32.21 -5.46
C ALA A 154 -17.69 31.44 -4.30
N LEU A 155 -17.85 30.11 -4.24
CA LEU A 155 -17.28 29.21 -3.23
C LEU A 155 -16.42 28.09 -3.84
N LYS A 156 -16.67 27.74 -5.10
CA LYS A 156 -16.07 26.59 -5.78
C LYS A 156 -14.54 26.64 -5.73
N GLY A 157 -13.93 25.51 -5.38
CA GLY A 157 -12.47 25.35 -5.31
C GLY A 157 -11.76 26.07 -4.16
N GLN A 158 -12.49 26.67 -3.22
CA GLN A 158 -11.86 27.32 -2.06
C GLN A 158 -11.60 26.31 -0.93
N SER A 159 -10.39 26.38 -0.35
CA SER A 159 -10.03 25.70 0.89
C SER A 159 -9.42 26.67 1.90
N TRP A 160 -9.82 26.52 3.17
CA TRP A 160 -9.57 27.47 4.24
C TRP A 160 -8.99 26.77 5.47
N TYR A 161 -7.93 27.34 6.05
CA TYR A 161 -7.13 26.67 7.08
C TYR A 161 -7.01 27.50 8.36
N LEU A 162 -7.35 26.92 9.51
CA LEU A 162 -7.36 27.62 10.80
C LEU A 162 -5.93 27.86 11.29
N ILE A 163 -5.62 29.11 11.64
CA ILE A 163 -4.41 29.49 12.37
C ILE A 163 -4.76 30.51 13.45
N ASN A 164 -4.54 30.14 14.71
CA ASN A 164 -4.62 31.07 15.84
C ASN A 164 -3.71 30.61 16.99
N SER A 165 -3.77 31.29 18.14
CA SER A 165 -2.94 30.97 19.30
C SER A 165 -3.21 29.60 19.92
N SER A 166 -4.38 29.02 19.66
CA SER A 166 -4.83 27.75 20.23
C SER A 166 -4.72 26.57 19.25
N TYR A 167 -4.47 26.84 17.96
CA TYR A 167 -4.32 25.82 16.92
C TYR A 167 -3.22 26.19 15.93
N SER A 168 -2.16 25.37 15.88
CA SER A 168 -0.93 25.66 15.12
C SER A 168 -0.52 24.56 14.13
N ALA A 169 -1.28 23.47 14.00
CA ALA A 169 -0.90 22.35 13.13
C ALA A 169 -0.73 22.79 11.66
N ASN A 170 -1.57 23.71 11.18
CA ASN A 170 -1.53 24.23 9.81
C ASN A 170 -0.39 25.25 9.55
N VAL A 171 0.34 25.68 10.59
CA VAL A 171 1.41 26.68 10.46
C VAL A 171 2.64 26.08 9.77
N ASN A 172 2.98 24.83 10.11
CA ASN A 172 4.18 24.15 9.61
C ASN A 172 3.83 22.75 9.08
N PRO A 173 3.06 22.66 7.97
CA PRO A 173 2.85 21.39 7.30
C PRO A 173 4.20 20.80 6.86
N ALA A 174 4.36 19.49 7.01
CA ALA A 174 5.56 18.76 6.62
C ALA A 174 5.20 17.28 6.39
N ASN A 175 6.05 16.56 5.65
CA ASN A 175 5.89 15.12 5.44
C ASN A 175 5.59 14.37 6.76
N GLY A 176 4.56 13.54 6.74
CA GLY A 176 4.15 12.68 7.85
C GLY A 176 3.37 13.37 8.98
N ASN A 177 3.11 14.70 8.91
CA ASN A 177 2.38 15.41 9.96
C ASN A 177 0.94 15.77 9.57
N TYR A 178 0.13 16.07 10.58
CA TYR A 178 -1.30 16.37 10.40
C TYR A 178 -1.55 17.57 9.48
N GLY A 179 -0.75 18.64 9.58
CA GLY A 179 -0.92 19.82 8.73
C GLY A 179 -0.74 19.52 7.24
N ARG A 180 0.15 18.59 6.88
CA ARG A 180 0.30 18.12 5.49
C ARG A 180 -0.88 17.24 5.06
N GLN A 181 -1.36 16.34 5.93
CA GLN A 181 -2.57 15.56 5.64
C GLN A 181 -3.80 16.46 5.45
N THR A 182 -3.98 17.49 6.28
CA THR A 182 -5.07 18.47 6.13
C THR A 182 -5.04 19.14 4.76
N LEU A 183 -3.87 19.50 4.22
CA LEU A 183 -3.77 20.03 2.86
C LEU A 183 -4.30 19.02 1.83
N THR A 184 -3.82 17.78 1.88
CA THR A 184 -4.26 16.70 0.96
C THR A 184 -5.76 16.43 1.08
N HIS A 185 -6.30 16.41 2.31
CA HIS A 185 -7.71 16.21 2.62
C HIS A 185 -8.59 17.31 2.03
N GLU A 186 -8.30 18.58 2.32
CA GLU A 186 -9.11 19.69 1.81
C GLU A 186 -9.03 19.80 0.29
N ILE A 187 -7.89 19.47 -0.32
CA ILE A 187 -7.79 19.37 -1.78
C ILE A 187 -8.71 18.26 -2.30
N GLY A 188 -8.77 17.10 -1.65
CA GLY A 188 -9.69 16.01 -1.97
C GLY A 188 -11.15 16.49 -2.03
N HIS A 189 -11.60 17.25 -1.03
CA HIS A 189 -12.90 17.92 -1.05
C HIS A 189 -13.06 18.82 -2.27
N THR A 190 -12.11 19.71 -2.57
CA THR A 190 -12.24 20.57 -3.76
C THR A 190 -12.29 19.79 -5.07
N LEU A 191 -11.81 18.55 -5.10
CA LEU A 191 -11.84 17.68 -6.27
C LEU A 191 -13.10 16.81 -6.34
N GLY A 192 -13.93 16.76 -5.30
CA GLY A 192 -15.21 16.05 -5.30
C GLY A 192 -15.31 14.85 -4.37
N LEU A 193 -14.37 14.68 -3.44
CA LEU A 193 -14.37 13.57 -2.49
C LEU A 193 -15.00 14.01 -1.19
N SER A 194 -15.99 13.27 -0.68
CA SER A 194 -16.55 13.51 0.65
C SER A 194 -15.80 12.72 1.72
N HIS A 195 -16.07 13.01 2.99
CA HIS A 195 -15.74 12.07 4.07
C HIS A 195 -16.42 10.71 3.78
N PRO A 196 -15.81 9.57 4.14
CA PRO A 196 -16.41 8.27 3.85
C PRO A 196 -17.72 7.99 4.61
N GLY A 197 -18.00 8.69 5.71
CA GLY A 197 -19.31 8.70 6.39
C GLY A 197 -19.96 10.09 6.42
N ASP A 198 -21.19 10.14 6.91
CA ASP A 198 -21.97 11.38 7.07
C ASP A 198 -21.67 12.04 8.41
N TYR A 199 -20.49 12.64 8.52
CA TYR A 199 -20.04 13.41 9.68
C TYR A 199 -19.27 14.66 9.25
N ASN A 200 -19.29 15.67 10.11
CA ASN A 200 -18.57 16.91 9.89
C ASN A 200 -18.08 17.53 11.21
N ALA A 201 -16.90 18.15 11.20
CA ALA A 201 -16.39 18.83 12.39
C ALA A 201 -17.25 20.05 12.74
N GLY A 202 -17.66 20.16 14.00
CA GLY A 202 -18.55 21.23 14.47
C GLY A 202 -20.04 20.89 14.40
N GLU A 203 -20.41 19.75 13.80
CA GLU A 203 -21.79 19.24 13.74
C GLU A 203 -21.95 18.03 14.67
N GLY A 204 -22.41 18.29 15.90
CA GLY A 204 -22.51 17.24 16.92
C GLY A 204 -21.14 16.83 17.49
N ASP A 205 -21.04 15.56 17.92
CA ASP A 205 -19.82 14.98 18.48
C ASP A 205 -19.58 13.60 17.82
N PRO A 206 -19.26 13.58 16.50
CA PRO A 206 -19.17 12.34 15.75
C PRO A 206 -18.01 11.49 16.26
N THR A 207 -18.21 10.17 16.22
CA THR A 207 -17.23 9.15 16.60
C THR A 207 -17.10 8.11 15.50
N TYR A 208 -16.11 7.23 15.59
CA TYR A 208 -15.98 6.11 14.64
C TYR A 208 -17.23 5.21 14.61
N ALA A 209 -18.04 5.16 15.68
CA ALA A 209 -19.32 4.44 15.67
C ALA A 209 -20.36 5.02 14.70
N ASP A 210 -20.14 6.25 14.20
CA ASP A 210 -20.96 6.92 13.20
C ASP A 210 -20.46 6.67 11.76
N ALA A 211 -19.36 5.92 11.58
CA ALA A 211 -18.86 5.52 10.28
C ALA A 211 -19.84 4.60 9.53
N THR A 212 -19.92 4.77 8.21
CA THR A 212 -20.79 3.94 7.36
C THR A 212 -20.27 2.52 7.18
N TYR A 213 -18.94 2.34 7.11
CA TYR A 213 -18.27 1.06 6.91
C TYR A 213 -16.99 1.00 7.75
N ALA A 214 -16.49 -0.21 8.01
CA ALA A 214 -15.40 -0.43 8.96
C ALA A 214 -14.07 0.19 8.51
N GLU A 215 -13.80 0.17 7.21
CA GLU A 215 -12.55 0.68 6.64
C GLU A 215 -12.54 2.21 6.48
N ASP A 216 -13.53 2.93 7.02
CA ASP A 216 -13.48 4.38 7.19
C ASP A 216 -12.48 4.72 8.31
N THR A 217 -11.19 4.65 7.98
CA THR A 217 -10.11 5.08 8.85
C THR A 217 -9.00 5.72 8.03
N ARG A 218 -8.13 6.45 8.71
CA ARG A 218 -6.92 7.03 8.13
C ARG A 218 -5.88 6.00 7.69
N ALA A 219 -6.16 4.70 7.83
CA ALA A 219 -5.38 3.64 7.18
C ALA A 219 -5.68 3.53 5.69
N TYR A 220 -6.91 3.85 5.28
CA TYR A 220 -7.41 3.60 3.92
C TYR A 220 -7.80 4.86 3.16
N SER A 221 -8.20 5.93 3.87
CA SER A 221 -8.56 7.21 3.27
C SER A 221 -8.09 8.40 4.10
N VAL A 222 -7.42 9.36 3.47
CA VAL A 222 -7.12 10.65 4.10
C VAL A 222 -8.35 11.51 4.30
N MET A 223 -9.48 11.15 3.67
CA MET A 223 -10.78 11.78 3.87
C MET A 223 -11.43 11.36 5.20
N SER A 224 -10.92 10.32 5.85
CA SER A 224 -11.44 9.83 7.13
C SER A 224 -11.04 10.72 8.32
N TYR A 225 -11.94 10.79 9.31
CA TYR A 225 -11.64 11.39 10.62
C TYR A 225 -10.98 10.40 11.59
N TRP A 226 -11.12 9.10 11.35
CA TRP A 226 -10.91 8.09 12.36
C TRP A 226 -9.49 7.52 12.34
N GLU A 227 -8.98 7.22 13.53
CA GLU A 227 -7.63 6.69 13.70
C GLU A 227 -7.47 5.30 13.07
N GLU A 228 -6.28 5.02 12.55
CA GLU A 228 -5.93 3.77 11.88
C GLU A 228 -6.03 2.55 12.80
N GLN A 229 -5.93 2.76 14.12
CA GLN A 229 -6.00 1.71 15.14
C GLN A 229 -7.37 1.05 15.20
N ASN A 230 -8.45 1.72 14.76
CA ASN A 230 -9.77 1.09 14.68
C ASN A 230 -9.75 -0.15 13.79
N THR A 231 -8.94 -0.16 12.73
CA THR A 231 -8.82 -1.28 11.78
C THR A 231 -7.54 -2.11 11.96
N GLY A 232 -6.83 -1.92 13.07
CA GLY A 232 -5.68 -2.75 13.47
C GLY A 232 -4.32 -2.25 12.98
N GLN A 233 -4.28 -1.18 12.18
CA GLN A 233 -3.04 -0.50 11.77
C GLN A 233 -2.48 0.38 12.91
N ASP A 234 -1.22 0.81 12.77
CA ASP A 234 -0.58 1.71 13.73
C ASP A 234 0.57 2.46 13.06
N PHE A 235 0.39 3.78 12.88
CA PHE A 235 1.36 4.66 12.22
C PHE A 235 2.25 5.39 13.21
N LYS A 236 2.16 5.06 14.50
CA LYS A 236 2.96 5.64 15.58
C LYS A 236 2.90 7.18 15.58
N GLY A 237 1.71 7.72 15.31
CA GLY A 237 1.43 9.16 15.28
C GLY A 237 1.88 9.90 14.01
N ALA A 238 2.33 9.18 12.97
CA ALA A 238 2.47 9.75 11.63
C ALA A 238 1.12 9.76 10.91
N TYR A 239 0.98 10.65 9.93
CA TYR A 239 -0.21 10.78 9.08
C TYR A 239 0.19 10.65 7.61
N SER A 240 -0.63 9.96 6.80
CA SER A 240 -0.38 9.88 5.36
C SER A 240 -0.40 11.28 4.74
N SER A 241 0.63 11.61 3.96
CA SER A 241 0.77 12.90 3.28
C SER A 241 0.20 12.90 1.87
N ALA A 242 -0.19 11.73 1.35
CA ALA A 242 -0.69 11.51 0.00
C ALA A 242 -1.98 10.66 0.03
N PRO A 243 -2.74 10.61 -1.09
CA PRO A 243 -3.89 9.73 -1.22
C PRO A 243 -3.56 8.27 -0.83
N LEU A 244 -4.42 7.66 -0.04
CA LEU A 244 -4.36 6.25 0.35
C LEU A 244 -5.18 5.37 -0.58
N LEU A 245 -5.25 4.06 -0.28
CA LEU A 245 -5.83 3.04 -1.14
C LEU A 245 -7.24 3.40 -1.67
N ASP A 246 -8.15 3.80 -0.78
CA ASP A 246 -9.54 4.08 -1.14
C ASP A 246 -9.67 5.48 -1.80
N ASP A 247 -8.79 6.42 -1.44
CA ASP A 247 -8.71 7.75 -2.08
C ASP A 247 -8.32 7.63 -3.55
N ILE A 248 -7.31 6.79 -3.85
CA ILE A 248 -6.82 6.54 -5.21
C ILE A 248 -7.95 5.93 -6.05
N ALA A 249 -8.62 4.91 -5.53
CA ALA A 249 -9.75 4.29 -6.24
C ALA A 249 -10.89 5.29 -6.49
N ALA A 250 -11.24 6.13 -5.50
CA ALA A 250 -12.28 7.15 -5.64
C ALA A 250 -11.91 8.20 -6.70
N ILE A 251 -10.74 8.84 -6.61
CA ILE A 251 -10.39 9.92 -7.54
C ILE A 251 -10.22 9.39 -8.97
N GLN A 252 -9.75 8.15 -9.14
CA GLN A 252 -9.64 7.52 -10.45
C GLN A 252 -11.01 7.18 -11.07
N LYS A 253 -12.04 6.88 -10.26
CA LYS A 253 -13.42 6.76 -10.78
C LYS A 253 -13.96 8.09 -11.32
N LEU A 254 -13.53 9.24 -10.78
CA LEU A 254 -13.95 10.56 -11.27
C LEU A 254 -13.18 11.00 -12.53
N TYR A 255 -11.85 10.94 -12.49
CA TYR A 255 -11.01 11.59 -13.51
C TYR A 255 -10.07 10.64 -14.26
N GLY A 256 -10.17 9.33 -14.02
CA GLY A 256 -9.37 8.31 -14.68
C GLY A 256 -8.01 8.07 -14.02
N ALA A 257 -7.44 6.89 -14.24
CA ALA A 257 -6.11 6.52 -13.77
C ALA A 257 -5.00 7.24 -14.57
N ASN A 258 -3.98 7.76 -13.88
CA ASN A 258 -2.84 8.37 -14.55
C ASN A 258 -1.78 7.34 -14.96
N LEU A 259 -1.94 6.80 -16.18
CA LEU A 259 -1.05 5.80 -16.77
C LEU A 259 0.28 6.37 -17.30
N THR A 260 0.63 7.62 -16.96
CA THR A 260 1.92 8.24 -17.34
C THR A 260 2.85 8.43 -16.15
N THR A 261 2.37 8.16 -14.95
CA THR A 261 3.13 8.36 -13.72
C THR A 261 4.05 7.17 -13.49
N ARG A 262 5.35 7.45 -13.32
CA ARG A 262 6.37 6.48 -12.90
C ARG A 262 6.53 5.24 -13.79
N THR A 263 6.29 5.36 -15.10
CA THR A 263 6.33 4.26 -16.09
C THR A 263 7.71 3.59 -16.33
N GLY A 264 8.70 3.80 -15.48
CA GLY A 264 10.01 3.17 -15.56
C GLY A 264 10.35 2.53 -14.23
N ASP A 265 11.50 1.86 -14.15
CA ASP A 265 11.88 1.09 -12.95
C ASP A 265 11.98 1.99 -11.70
N THR A 266 10.99 1.88 -10.82
CA THR A 266 10.81 2.76 -9.68
C THR A 266 11.16 2.06 -8.38
N VAL A 267 11.96 2.72 -7.55
CA VAL A 267 12.29 2.26 -6.19
C VAL A 267 11.51 3.10 -5.18
N TYR A 268 10.77 2.42 -4.29
CA TYR A 268 10.02 3.00 -3.17
C TYR A 268 10.70 2.63 -1.85
N GLY A 269 10.66 3.51 -0.85
CA GLY A 269 11.34 3.31 0.43
C GLY A 269 12.77 3.88 0.43
N PHE A 270 13.75 3.09 0.88
CA PHE A 270 15.16 3.48 0.80
C PHE A 270 15.61 3.57 -0.66
N ASN A 271 16.64 4.38 -0.91
CA ASN A 271 17.22 4.55 -2.25
C ASN A 271 16.19 4.97 -3.32
N SER A 272 15.08 5.59 -2.89
CA SER A 272 13.97 5.92 -3.77
C SER A 272 14.37 6.91 -4.87
N ASN A 273 13.87 6.67 -6.08
CA ASN A 273 13.97 7.56 -7.23
C ASN A 273 12.63 8.26 -7.57
N THR A 274 11.64 8.18 -6.68
CA THR A 274 10.29 8.72 -6.92
C THR A 274 10.21 10.25 -6.96
N GLU A 275 11.21 10.92 -6.38
CA GLU A 275 11.17 12.36 -6.09
C GLU A 275 9.89 12.77 -5.31
N ARG A 276 9.41 11.88 -4.42
CA ARG A 276 8.31 12.14 -3.49
C ARG A 276 8.78 11.91 -2.06
N ASP A 277 8.52 12.88 -1.21
CA ASP A 277 8.90 12.84 0.20
C ASP A 277 8.21 11.69 0.96
N PHE A 278 6.94 11.44 0.68
CA PHE A 278 6.15 10.40 1.33
C PHE A 278 6.51 8.97 0.89
N TYR A 279 7.12 8.78 -0.28
CA TYR A 279 7.62 7.47 -0.73
C TYR A 279 9.07 7.18 -0.30
N SER A 280 9.78 8.16 0.26
CA SER A 280 11.23 8.06 0.49
C SER A 280 11.57 7.82 1.96
N ALA A 281 12.32 6.75 2.25
CA ALA A 281 12.98 6.53 3.53
C ALA A 281 14.41 7.07 3.47
N THR A 282 14.82 7.79 4.53
CA THR A 282 16.14 8.43 4.60
C THR A 282 16.98 7.93 5.77
N SER A 283 16.37 7.20 6.71
CA SER A 283 17.05 6.57 7.84
C SER A 283 16.21 5.42 8.40
N SER A 284 16.81 4.60 9.27
CA SER A 284 16.12 3.54 10.01
C SER A 284 15.00 4.03 10.94
N SER A 285 14.89 5.35 11.15
CA SER A 285 13.82 5.97 11.94
C SER A 285 12.70 6.58 11.10
N SER A 286 12.78 6.49 9.77
CA SER A 286 11.74 6.99 8.87
C SER A 286 10.41 6.26 9.15
N LYS A 287 9.33 7.03 9.29
CA LYS A 287 7.96 6.49 9.40
C LYS A 287 7.29 6.63 8.04
N LEU A 288 7.25 5.56 7.28
CA LEU A 288 6.62 5.51 5.97
C LEU A 288 5.12 5.29 6.14
N VAL A 289 4.30 6.12 5.48
CA VAL A 289 2.86 5.89 5.34
C VAL A 289 2.46 6.28 3.93
N PHE A 290 2.20 5.31 3.06
CA PHE A 290 1.86 5.56 1.66
C PHE A 290 1.08 4.40 1.01
N SER A 291 0.41 4.73 -0.11
CA SER A 291 -0.12 3.76 -1.06
C SER A 291 0.57 3.93 -2.42
N VAL A 292 1.11 2.85 -2.98
CA VAL A 292 1.84 2.88 -4.26
C VAL A 292 0.83 3.06 -5.39
N TRP A 293 0.99 4.13 -6.16
CA TRP A 293 0.47 4.21 -7.52
C TRP A 293 1.64 4.12 -8.49
N ASP A 294 1.64 3.15 -9.39
CA ASP A 294 2.64 3.02 -10.44
C ASP A 294 1.95 2.57 -11.73
N ALA A 295 2.39 3.10 -12.88
CA ALA A 295 1.80 2.79 -14.18
C ALA A 295 2.63 1.76 -14.97
N GLY A 296 3.77 1.31 -14.44
CA GLY A 296 4.53 0.18 -14.96
C GLY A 296 6.03 0.41 -14.94
N GLY A 297 6.80 -0.62 -15.25
CA GLY A 297 8.23 -0.63 -15.04
C GLY A 297 8.61 -1.98 -14.44
N ASN A 298 9.82 -2.08 -13.91
CA ASN A 298 10.18 -3.15 -12.98
C ASN A 298 10.53 -2.50 -11.63
N ASP A 299 9.58 -2.53 -10.71
CA ASP A 299 9.53 -1.71 -9.51
C ASP A 299 9.97 -2.47 -8.27
N THR A 300 10.46 -1.75 -7.27
CA THR A 300 11.01 -2.34 -6.04
C THR A 300 10.54 -1.60 -4.79
N LEU A 301 10.00 -2.35 -3.83
CA LEU A 301 9.89 -1.90 -2.44
C LEU A 301 11.21 -2.18 -1.72
N ASP A 302 12.02 -1.15 -1.50
CA ASP A 302 13.30 -1.24 -0.80
C ASP A 302 13.16 -0.78 0.66
N PHE A 303 13.15 -1.75 1.58
CA PHE A 303 13.05 -1.52 3.01
C PHE A 303 14.32 -1.92 3.75
N SER A 304 15.45 -1.94 3.06
CA SER A 304 16.71 -2.52 3.53
C SER A 304 17.33 -1.82 4.74
N GLY A 305 16.96 -0.56 4.99
CA GLY A 305 17.51 0.23 6.09
C GLY A 305 16.79 0.05 7.43
N PHE A 306 15.75 -0.79 7.51
CA PHE A 306 15.06 -1.10 8.76
C PHE A 306 15.63 -2.33 9.45
N SER A 307 15.47 -2.39 10.78
CA SER A 307 15.99 -3.50 11.62
C SER A 307 14.89 -4.27 12.37
N GLN A 308 13.67 -3.76 12.34
CA GLN A 308 12.49 -4.42 12.88
C GLN A 308 12.09 -5.56 11.94
N ASN A 309 11.46 -6.61 12.47
CA ASN A 309 10.82 -7.63 11.65
C ASN A 309 9.68 -7.01 10.84
N GLN A 310 9.68 -7.23 9.53
CA GLN A 310 8.75 -6.65 8.57
C GLN A 310 7.86 -7.74 7.97
N LYS A 311 6.72 -7.33 7.43
CA LYS A 311 5.87 -8.19 6.62
C LYS A 311 5.47 -7.43 5.36
N ILE A 312 5.97 -7.88 4.22
CA ILE A 312 5.87 -7.20 2.93
C ILE A 312 5.04 -8.07 1.99
N ASN A 313 3.98 -7.51 1.43
CA ASN A 313 3.09 -8.19 0.50
C ASN A 313 2.97 -7.38 -0.80
N LEU A 314 3.39 -7.98 -1.92
CA LEU A 314 3.42 -7.36 -3.25
C LEU A 314 2.11 -7.47 -4.03
N ASN A 315 1.07 -8.09 -3.46
CA ASN A 315 -0.24 -8.18 -4.10
C ASN A 315 -0.95 -6.82 -4.12
N GLU A 316 -1.67 -6.53 -5.22
CA GLU A 316 -2.51 -5.33 -5.29
C GLU A 316 -3.53 -5.27 -4.15
N LYS A 317 -3.81 -4.07 -3.63
CA LYS A 317 -4.69 -3.77 -2.48
C LYS A 317 -4.21 -4.32 -1.15
N ALA A 318 -3.13 -5.10 -1.09
CA ALA A 318 -2.59 -5.60 0.16
C ALA A 318 -1.94 -4.48 0.98
N LEU A 319 -1.89 -4.69 2.30
CA LEU A 319 -1.19 -3.84 3.25
C LEU A 319 0.03 -4.57 3.82
N SER A 320 1.09 -3.82 4.11
CA SER A 320 2.37 -4.28 4.62
C SER A 320 2.72 -3.62 5.96
N ASP A 321 3.39 -4.38 6.84
CA ASP A 321 3.94 -3.93 8.11
C ASP A 321 5.43 -3.58 7.93
N VAL A 322 5.76 -2.28 7.84
CA VAL A 322 7.10 -1.82 7.41
C VAL A 322 7.72 -0.89 8.45
N GLY A 323 9.02 -1.09 8.74
CA GLY A 323 9.77 -0.18 9.62
C GLY A 323 9.25 -0.08 11.06
N GLY A 324 8.61 -1.14 11.57
CA GLY A 324 8.04 -1.19 12.93
C GLY A 324 6.68 -0.50 13.08
N LEU A 325 6.05 -0.07 11.98
CA LEU A 325 4.64 0.32 11.90
C LEU A 325 3.79 -0.90 11.48
N LYS A 326 2.47 -0.74 11.41
CA LYS A 326 1.52 -1.78 10.97
C LYS A 326 0.59 -1.27 9.88
N GLY A 327 0.44 -2.04 8.80
CA GLY A 327 -0.41 -1.75 7.64
C GLY A 327 -0.20 -0.35 7.05
N ASN A 328 1.04 0.11 7.05
CA ASN A 328 1.42 1.49 6.71
C ASN A 328 1.87 1.66 5.26
N VAL A 329 2.16 0.56 4.57
CA VAL A 329 2.44 0.56 3.14
C VAL A 329 1.36 -0.26 2.46
N SER A 330 0.79 0.24 1.37
CA SER A 330 -0.14 -0.50 0.52
C SER A 330 0.18 -0.33 -0.96
N ILE A 331 -0.36 -1.20 -1.80
CA ILE A 331 -0.30 -1.10 -3.27
C ILE A 331 -1.71 -0.82 -3.79
N ALA A 332 -1.89 0.20 -4.63
CA ALA A 332 -3.20 0.53 -5.17
C ALA A 332 -3.75 -0.58 -6.10
N ALA A 333 -5.07 -0.61 -6.29
CA ALA A 333 -5.70 -1.55 -7.21
C ALA A 333 -5.20 -1.33 -8.65
N GLY A 334 -4.89 -2.41 -9.37
CA GLY A 334 -4.39 -2.38 -10.74
C GLY A 334 -2.90 -2.07 -10.90
N VAL A 335 -2.15 -1.98 -9.80
CA VAL A 335 -0.69 -1.76 -9.82
C VAL A 335 0.03 -3.09 -9.61
N THR A 336 1.05 -3.35 -10.41
CA THR A 336 1.99 -4.47 -10.22
C THR A 336 3.31 -3.90 -9.71
N VAL A 337 3.84 -4.47 -8.63
CA VAL A 337 5.19 -4.18 -8.12
C VAL A 337 5.95 -5.50 -8.07
N GLU A 338 7.09 -5.56 -8.73
CA GLU A 338 7.77 -6.83 -9.01
C GLU A 338 8.69 -7.29 -7.88
N ASN A 339 9.29 -6.36 -7.12
CA ASN A 339 10.42 -6.70 -6.26
C ASN A 339 10.27 -6.18 -4.82
N ALA A 340 10.84 -6.91 -3.87
CA ALA A 340 10.92 -6.51 -2.46
C ALA A 340 12.30 -6.80 -1.87
N ILE A 341 12.79 -5.86 -1.06
CA ILE A 341 14.02 -6.00 -0.28
C ILE A 341 13.66 -5.78 1.20
N GLY A 342 13.81 -6.84 1.99
CA GLY A 342 13.72 -6.82 3.44
C GLY A 342 14.92 -6.13 4.08
N GLY A 343 14.91 -6.05 5.41
CA GLY A 343 15.87 -5.35 6.25
C GLY A 343 16.89 -6.27 6.90
N SER A 344 17.26 -5.92 8.13
CA SER A 344 18.11 -6.77 8.98
C SER A 344 17.33 -7.55 10.05
N GLY A 345 15.99 -7.49 10.01
CA GLY A 345 15.08 -8.20 10.91
C GLY A 345 14.73 -9.58 10.34
N SER A 346 13.98 -10.38 11.07
CA SER A 346 13.37 -11.60 10.52
C SER A 346 12.09 -11.24 9.78
N ASP A 347 12.16 -11.15 8.48
CA ASP A 347 11.11 -10.59 7.63
C ASP A 347 10.26 -11.67 6.95
N LEU A 348 9.01 -11.33 6.64
CA LEU A 348 8.11 -12.12 5.80
C LEU A 348 7.91 -11.39 4.47
N LEU A 349 8.34 -11.99 3.36
CA LEU A 349 8.21 -11.44 2.02
C LEU A 349 7.28 -12.33 1.19
N ILE A 350 6.21 -11.74 0.69
CA ILE A 350 5.17 -12.40 -0.13
C ILE A 350 5.15 -11.70 -1.49
N GLY A 351 5.46 -12.45 -2.53
CA GLY A 351 5.34 -12.02 -3.92
C GLY A 351 3.89 -11.98 -4.41
N ASN A 352 3.72 -11.92 -5.73
CA ASN A 352 2.43 -11.85 -6.41
C ASN A 352 2.40 -12.83 -7.58
N ASP A 353 1.57 -12.56 -8.59
CA ASP A 353 1.35 -13.50 -9.70
C ASP A 353 2.41 -13.41 -10.81
N VAL A 354 3.34 -12.45 -10.74
CA VAL A 354 4.40 -12.24 -11.74
C VAL A 354 5.76 -12.64 -11.17
N ALA A 355 6.74 -12.85 -12.05
CA ALA A 355 8.10 -13.18 -11.63
C ALA A 355 8.69 -12.08 -10.74
N ASN A 356 8.93 -12.41 -9.47
CA ASN A 356 9.42 -11.48 -8.47
C ASN A 356 10.92 -11.65 -8.18
N VAL A 357 11.57 -10.56 -7.76
CA VAL A 357 12.86 -10.62 -7.05
C VAL A 357 12.63 -10.30 -5.58
N LEU A 358 12.76 -11.32 -4.73
CA LEU A 358 12.63 -11.18 -3.28
C LEU A 358 14.00 -11.36 -2.62
N LYS A 359 14.37 -10.40 -1.78
CA LYS A 359 15.63 -10.40 -1.03
C LYS A 359 15.32 -10.25 0.46
N GLY A 360 15.53 -11.29 1.25
CA GLY A 360 15.30 -11.27 2.71
C GLY A 360 16.23 -10.28 3.40
N GLY A 361 17.54 -10.48 3.21
CA GLY A 361 18.56 -9.55 3.69
C GLY A 361 19.41 -10.21 4.76
N ALA A 362 19.39 -9.69 5.98
CA ALA A 362 19.94 -10.39 7.12
C ALA A 362 18.81 -10.68 8.10
N GLY A 363 18.89 -11.80 8.81
CA GLY A 363 17.77 -12.26 9.63
C GLY A 363 17.37 -13.66 9.22
N ASN A 364 16.45 -14.27 9.96
CA ASN A 364 15.85 -15.53 9.52
C ASN A 364 14.55 -15.18 8.80
N ASP A 365 14.58 -15.15 7.48
CA ASP A 365 13.50 -14.63 6.66
C ASP A 365 12.61 -15.76 6.13
N ILE A 366 11.35 -15.41 5.86
CA ILE A 366 10.38 -16.29 5.21
C ILE A 366 10.03 -15.67 3.86
N LEU A 367 10.33 -16.37 2.78
CA LEU A 367 10.09 -15.92 1.41
C LEU A 367 9.04 -16.83 0.77
N TYR A 368 7.99 -16.24 0.22
CA TYR A 368 6.96 -16.90 -0.56
C TYR A 368 6.89 -16.21 -1.92
N GLY A 369 7.32 -16.91 -2.98
CA GLY A 369 7.36 -16.38 -4.35
C GLY A 369 5.96 -16.09 -4.87
N GLY A 370 5.06 -17.06 -4.75
CA GLY A 370 3.74 -16.99 -5.36
C GLY A 370 3.76 -17.65 -6.73
N LEU A 371 2.93 -17.17 -7.66
CA LEU A 371 2.97 -17.69 -9.03
C LEU A 371 4.06 -16.97 -9.82
N GLY A 372 4.74 -17.67 -10.72
CA GLY A 372 5.77 -17.06 -11.54
C GLY A 372 7.00 -17.93 -11.60
N ALA A 373 8.12 -17.34 -12.01
CA ALA A 373 9.44 -17.98 -11.94
C ALA A 373 10.36 -17.06 -11.16
N ASP A 374 10.33 -17.21 -9.85
CA ASP A 374 10.82 -16.20 -8.94
C ASP A 374 12.31 -16.31 -8.66
N GLN A 375 12.89 -15.18 -8.26
CA GLN A 375 14.31 -15.04 -7.97
C GLN A 375 14.47 -14.72 -6.50
N LEU A 376 14.67 -15.77 -5.71
CA LEU A 376 14.61 -15.70 -4.26
C LEU A 376 16.03 -15.70 -3.67
N TRP A 377 16.33 -14.68 -2.86
CA TRP A 377 17.57 -14.55 -2.11
C TRP A 377 17.23 -14.52 -0.62
N GLY A 378 17.63 -15.54 0.12
CA GLY A 378 17.47 -15.54 1.58
C GLY A 378 18.39 -14.48 2.20
N GLY A 379 19.66 -14.52 1.80
CA GLY A 379 20.70 -13.66 2.34
C GLY A 379 21.41 -14.31 3.52
N ALA A 380 21.56 -13.57 4.62
CA ALA A 380 22.30 -14.01 5.78
C ALA A 380 21.37 -14.38 6.94
N GLY A 381 21.22 -15.68 7.19
CA GLY A 381 20.51 -16.21 8.34
C GLY A 381 19.86 -17.53 7.97
N ALA A 382 18.97 -18.07 8.80
CA ALA A 382 18.32 -19.34 8.51
C ALA A 382 16.99 -19.08 7.82
N ASP A 383 17.01 -19.10 6.49
CA ASP A 383 15.88 -18.63 5.68
C ASP A 383 14.97 -19.80 5.25
N THR A 384 13.68 -19.50 5.06
CA THR A 384 12.69 -20.49 4.64
C THR A 384 11.98 -20.04 3.37
N PHE A 385 12.08 -20.84 2.32
CA PHE A 385 11.40 -20.65 1.04
C PHE A 385 10.15 -21.52 1.00
N VAL A 386 8.98 -20.89 1.08
CA VAL A 386 7.68 -21.55 1.27
C VAL A 386 6.94 -21.71 -0.05
N TYR A 387 6.31 -22.87 -0.24
CA TYR A 387 5.42 -23.16 -1.38
C TYR A 387 4.09 -23.72 -0.90
N GLY A 388 2.99 -23.15 -1.40
CA GLY A 388 1.60 -23.48 -1.07
C GLY A 388 0.83 -24.21 -2.17
N ASP A 389 1.24 -24.06 -3.42
CA ASP A 389 0.69 -24.76 -4.59
C ASP A 389 1.81 -25.26 -5.53
N ILE A 390 1.53 -26.31 -6.29
CA ILE A 390 2.46 -26.87 -7.29
C ILE A 390 2.69 -25.86 -8.43
N ALA A 391 1.69 -25.06 -8.79
CA ALA A 391 1.75 -24.08 -9.87
C ALA A 391 2.74 -22.95 -9.61
N GLU A 392 3.08 -22.70 -8.34
CA GLU A 392 4.02 -21.66 -7.90
C GLU A 392 5.45 -21.91 -8.42
N SER A 393 5.83 -23.17 -8.67
CA SER A 393 7.14 -23.51 -9.23
C SER A 393 7.06 -24.68 -10.18
N SER A 394 6.29 -24.49 -11.25
CA SER A 394 6.12 -25.52 -12.27
C SER A 394 7.45 -25.91 -12.92
N ALA A 395 7.59 -27.14 -13.38
CA ALA A 395 8.80 -27.58 -14.10
C ALA A 395 9.10 -26.76 -15.38
N ALA A 396 8.10 -26.09 -15.96
CA ALA A 396 8.24 -25.25 -17.14
C ALA A 396 8.79 -23.84 -16.82
N ALA A 397 8.49 -23.33 -15.62
CA ALA A 397 8.88 -22.01 -15.17
C ALA A 397 9.26 -22.07 -13.68
N PRO A 398 10.38 -22.74 -13.34
CA PRO A 398 10.76 -22.98 -11.95
C PRO A 398 11.42 -21.74 -11.34
N ASP A 399 11.24 -21.62 -10.03
CA ASP A 399 11.95 -20.65 -9.21
C ASP A 399 13.45 -20.91 -9.21
N THR A 400 14.21 -19.89 -8.84
CA THR A 400 15.63 -20.04 -8.52
C THR A 400 15.94 -19.50 -7.14
N LEU A 401 16.38 -20.37 -6.23
CA LEU A 401 16.96 -19.98 -4.95
C LEU A 401 18.43 -19.62 -5.19
N ARG A 402 18.75 -18.33 -5.08
CA ARG A 402 19.98 -17.75 -5.63
C ARG A 402 21.20 -17.84 -4.70
N ASP A 403 21.00 -18.17 -3.43
CA ASP A 403 22.05 -18.20 -2.40
C ASP A 403 21.86 -19.30 -1.34
N PHE A 404 21.17 -20.39 -1.68
CA PHE A 404 20.79 -21.45 -0.74
C PHE A 404 21.98 -22.12 -0.02
N VAL A 405 21.90 -22.21 1.31
CA VAL A 405 22.91 -22.82 2.18
C VAL A 405 22.33 -24.05 2.91
N SER A 406 22.74 -25.25 2.48
CA SER A 406 22.37 -26.51 3.15
C SER A 406 22.74 -26.52 4.64
N GLY A 407 21.85 -27.07 5.46
CA GLY A 407 21.99 -27.14 6.92
C GLY A 407 21.58 -25.85 7.64
N GLN A 408 21.34 -24.76 6.89
CA GLN A 408 20.90 -23.47 7.40
C GLN A 408 19.49 -23.18 6.86
N ASP A 409 19.36 -23.05 5.54
CA ASP A 409 18.10 -22.70 4.88
C ASP A 409 17.18 -23.91 4.70
N LYS A 410 15.90 -23.64 4.44
CA LYS A 410 14.88 -24.67 4.25
C LYS A 410 13.99 -24.39 3.05
N ILE A 411 13.68 -25.44 2.31
CA ILE A 411 12.60 -25.47 1.31
C ILE A 411 11.38 -26.06 2.00
N ASP A 412 10.32 -25.29 2.14
CA ASP A 412 9.12 -25.70 2.87
C ASP A 412 7.97 -25.95 1.91
N LEU A 413 7.62 -27.23 1.78
CA LEU A 413 6.52 -27.73 0.96
C LEU A 413 5.34 -28.19 1.82
N SER A 414 5.37 -27.98 3.14
CA SER A 414 4.36 -28.48 4.07
C SER A 414 2.96 -27.89 3.85
N GLY A 415 2.87 -26.83 3.06
CA GLY A 415 1.62 -26.20 2.63
C GLY A 415 0.87 -26.94 1.53
N LEU A 416 1.59 -27.70 0.69
CA LEU A 416 1.02 -28.30 -0.51
C LEU A 416 -0.08 -29.31 -0.17
N ASP A 417 -1.20 -29.26 -0.91
CA ASP A 417 -2.36 -30.14 -0.72
C ASP A 417 -1.98 -31.64 -0.73
N ALA A 418 -1.03 -32.01 -1.59
CA ALA A 418 -0.51 -33.37 -1.70
C ALA A 418 0.01 -33.92 -0.36
N PHE A 419 0.62 -33.08 0.48
CA PHE A 419 1.12 -33.50 1.79
C PHE A 419 0.05 -33.37 2.87
N VAL A 420 -0.63 -32.22 2.95
CA VAL A 420 -1.59 -31.91 4.02
C VAL A 420 -2.83 -32.81 3.97
N ASN A 421 -3.40 -32.98 2.77
CA ASN A 421 -4.65 -33.72 2.55
C ASN A 421 -4.42 -35.05 1.82
N GLY A 422 -3.47 -35.09 0.89
CA GLY A 422 -3.15 -36.29 0.11
C GLY A 422 -2.33 -37.33 0.86
N GLY A 423 -1.62 -36.95 1.93
CA GLY A 423 -0.75 -37.85 2.69
C GLY A 423 0.40 -38.43 1.85
N LEU A 424 0.84 -37.69 0.82
CA LEU A 424 1.95 -38.08 -0.04
C LEU A 424 3.24 -38.19 0.78
N VAL A 425 4.13 -39.10 0.39
CA VAL A 425 5.47 -39.24 0.99
C VAL A 425 6.49 -39.15 -0.12
N LEU A 426 7.48 -38.25 0.04
CA LEU A 426 8.54 -38.10 -0.94
C LEU A 426 9.44 -39.35 -1.00
N GLN A 427 9.70 -39.83 -2.20
CA GLN A 427 10.66 -40.89 -2.47
C GLN A 427 11.78 -40.36 -3.37
N TYR A 428 12.95 -40.14 -2.79
CA TYR A 428 14.11 -39.68 -3.54
C TYR A 428 14.69 -40.78 -4.43
N VAL A 429 14.83 -40.49 -5.72
CA VAL A 429 15.28 -41.41 -6.77
C VAL A 429 16.25 -40.70 -7.72
N ASP A 430 16.99 -41.46 -8.53
CA ASP A 430 17.87 -40.91 -9.57
C ASP A 430 17.12 -40.70 -10.91
N ALA A 431 15.96 -41.33 -11.10
CA ALA A 431 15.11 -41.22 -12.28
C ALA A 431 13.66 -41.57 -11.94
N PHE A 432 12.69 -40.88 -12.57
CA PHE A 432 11.27 -41.17 -12.39
C PHE A 432 10.87 -42.49 -13.04
N ALA A 433 9.97 -43.22 -12.38
CA ALA A 433 9.45 -44.52 -12.78
C ALA A 433 7.91 -44.56 -12.84
N GLY A 434 7.26 -43.38 -12.85
CA GLY A 434 5.80 -43.25 -12.91
C GLY A 434 5.14 -43.55 -11.57
N GLN A 435 5.65 -42.93 -10.49
CA GLN A 435 5.07 -43.04 -9.16
C GLN A 435 4.99 -41.65 -8.53
N ALA A 436 3.79 -41.26 -8.14
CA ALA A 436 3.55 -39.99 -7.47
C ALA A 436 4.41 -39.86 -6.20
N GLY A 437 4.99 -38.67 -6.00
CA GLY A 437 5.87 -38.35 -4.89
C GLY A 437 7.33 -38.72 -5.12
N GLN A 438 7.70 -39.22 -6.30
CA GLN A 438 9.11 -39.36 -6.63
C GLN A 438 9.77 -37.99 -6.78
N ALA A 439 10.96 -37.84 -6.19
CA ALA A 439 11.73 -36.60 -6.24
C ALA A 439 13.17 -36.87 -6.67
N ILE A 440 13.73 -35.99 -7.49
CA ILE A 440 15.13 -36.01 -7.91
C ILE A 440 15.81 -34.76 -7.34
N LEU A 441 16.84 -34.98 -6.53
CA LEU A 441 17.76 -33.93 -6.08
C LEU A 441 19.07 -34.06 -6.86
N SER A 442 19.39 -33.02 -7.62
CA SER A 442 20.63 -32.94 -8.41
C SER A 442 21.54 -31.83 -7.90
N TYR A 443 22.85 -32.03 -7.99
CA TYR A 443 23.84 -31.00 -7.70
C TYR A 443 25.12 -31.23 -8.47
N ASP A 444 25.60 -30.19 -9.16
CA ASP A 444 26.90 -30.15 -9.81
C ASP A 444 27.88 -29.27 -9.00
N ALA A 445 28.88 -29.90 -8.39
CA ALA A 445 29.84 -29.22 -7.55
C ALA A 445 30.74 -28.22 -8.30
N ALA A 446 30.86 -28.34 -9.63
CA ALA A 446 31.67 -27.45 -10.46
C ALA A 446 30.98 -26.11 -10.71
N SER A 447 29.73 -26.14 -11.17
CA SER A 447 28.91 -24.94 -11.41
C SER A 447 28.23 -24.39 -10.16
N LYS A 448 28.15 -25.18 -9.08
CA LYS A 448 27.34 -24.92 -7.88
C LYS A 448 25.83 -24.92 -8.14
N ALA A 449 25.39 -25.32 -9.34
CA ALA A 449 23.98 -25.44 -9.65
C ALA A 449 23.42 -26.73 -9.05
N GLY A 450 22.23 -26.63 -8.46
CA GLY A 450 21.43 -27.77 -8.04
C GLY A 450 20.00 -27.65 -8.55
N SER A 451 19.22 -28.70 -8.35
CA SER A 451 17.79 -28.70 -8.64
C SER A 451 17.05 -29.69 -7.76
N LEU A 452 15.80 -29.35 -7.44
CA LEU A 452 14.77 -30.26 -6.96
C LEU A 452 13.72 -30.41 -8.07
N ALA A 453 13.36 -31.64 -8.44
CA ALA A 453 12.25 -31.91 -9.35
C ALA A 453 11.35 -32.99 -8.75
N ILE A 454 10.04 -32.82 -8.80
CA ILE A 454 9.05 -33.73 -8.19
C ILE A 454 7.99 -34.11 -9.22
N ASP A 455 7.76 -35.42 -9.35
CA ASP A 455 6.64 -36.02 -10.08
C ASP A 455 5.48 -36.22 -9.08
N PHE A 456 4.53 -35.28 -9.06
CA PHE A 456 3.36 -35.33 -8.17
C PHE A 456 2.24 -36.18 -8.78
N SER A 457 2.11 -36.19 -10.11
CA SER A 457 1.05 -36.89 -10.83
C SER A 457 1.28 -38.40 -10.96
N GLY A 458 2.54 -38.84 -10.94
CA GLY A 458 2.98 -40.20 -11.16
C GLY A 458 3.08 -40.60 -12.63
N ASP A 459 3.22 -39.65 -13.55
CA ASP A 459 3.31 -39.92 -14.99
C ASP A 459 4.75 -40.02 -15.51
N ALA A 460 5.74 -39.97 -14.61
CA ALA A 460 7.17 -39.97 -14.87
C ALA A 460 7.72 -38.66 -15.46
N HIS A 461 6.94 -37.57 -15.41
CA HIS A 461 7.38 -36.22 -15.71
C HIS A 461 7.37 -35.36 -14.44
N ALA A 462 8.27 -34.37 -14.36
CA ALA A 462 8.26 -33.44 -13.24
C ALA A 462 7.10 -32.44 -13.44
N ASP A 463 6.24 -32.32 -12.43
CA ASP A 463 5.20 -31.29 -12.37
C ASP A 463 5.75 -30.01 -11.71
N PHE A 464 6.64 -30.19 -10.74
CA PHE A 464 7.24 -29.15 -9.92
C PHE A 464 8.76 -29.18 -10.03
N ALA A 465 9.40 -28.01 -10.08
CA ALA A 465 10.83 -27.91 -9.97
C ALA A 465 11.29 -26.61 -9.32
N ILE A 466 12.43 -26.67 -8.62
CA ILE A 466 13.15 -25.51 -8.09
C ILE A 466 14.60 -25.60 -8.55
N ASN A 467 15.11 -24.53 -9.16
CA ASN A 467 16.52 -24.37 -9.44
C ASN A 467 17.26 -23.82 -8.21
N LEU A 468 18.50 -24.24 -8.01
CA LEU A 468 19.28 -23.88 -6.84
C LEU A 468 20.66 -23.38 -7.27
N ILE A 469 21.12 -22.30 -6.64
CA ILE A 469 22.53 -21.93 -6.58
C ILE A 469 23.00 -22.23 -5.16
N GLY A 470 23.74 -23.33 -5.01
CA GLY A 470 23.98 -23.96 -3.73
C GLY A 470 23.43 -25.39 -3.71
N GLN A 471 24.01 -26.22 -2.84
CA GLN A 471 23.54 -27.59 -2.66
C GLN A 471 22.36 -27.58 -1.67
N ALA A 472 21.31 -28.35 -1.96
CA ALA A 472 20.29 -28.75 -0.99
C ALA A 472 20.36 -30.26 -0.74
N THR A 473 20.05 -30.70 0.47
CA THR A 473 19.94 -32.11 0.84
C THR A 473 18.50 -32.46 1.23
N GLN A 474 18.19 -33.75 1.36
CA GLN A 474 16.87 -34.20 1.82
C GLN A 474 16.49 -33.63 3.20
N ALA A 475 17.48 -33.34 4.05
CA ALA A 475 17.26 -32.76 5.38
C ALA A 475 16.88 -31.27 5.34
N ASP A 476 17.07 -30.62 4.19
CA ASP A 476 16.73 -29.22 3.97
C ASP A 476 15.31 -29.02 3.42
N ILE A 477 14.60 -30.11 3.12
CA ILE A 477 13.24 -30.09 2.59
C ILE A 477 12.27 -30.46 3.71
N VAL A 478 11.32 -29.57 3.98
CA VAL A 478 10.25 -29.73 4.96
C VAL A 478 8.96 -30.10 4.24
N VAL A 479 8.29 -31.15 4.72
CA VAL A 479 6.97 -31.64 4.26
C VAL A 479 6.06 -31.92 5.43
#